data_AF-A0A956GBT6-F1
#
_entry.id   AF-A0A956GBT6-F1
#
_cell.length_a   1.000
_cell.length_b   1.000
_cell.length_c   1.000
_cell.angle_alpha   90.00
_cell.angle_beta   90.00
_cell.angle_gamma   90.00
#
_symmetry.space_group_name_H-M   'P 1'
#
loop_
_entity.id
_entity.type
_entity.pdbx_description
1 polymer ?
#
loop_
_entity_poly.entity_id
_entity_poly.type
_entity_poly.pdbx_seq_one_letter_code
_entity_poly.pdbx_strand_id
1 'polypeptide(L)'
;MFQARLVVVVLSLAIAVSCVGRPFDETRGVTVVELQRRYAQALDKDVDILFIVDSSGSMDDEQAALAKNFPQLIEALRVPELGNRLPNVHIGVITPDLGVPGGGLDRCSQNGDGARLRRPTTCGASLPTDAYITYDPDSNQTNIPGSGDPIQRVKDAFSCMAKVGTSGCGFEQQLEAARRALDPELNINPGFLRPGARLVLVFITDEDDCSAHNATLYSEAHTGPLGPLHSFRCFEFGFTCNINDRTVSGPRTECTPRSDYLHDVQTRYVEFFKRLKPQGRTIVANIATPTGRIEVRYGADDKQADLVSPCPGNDDAKPALRLEAFSKAFNKEGSFDSICSGDFSAPLARLGERIVANLGGQCVPGALLDGNGGLVCRAGDALGPAASGAACQQSCLQQASCTVTDVAPDGAQTALARCAPAQFDDPNNTSCGETCPCWRIVPRAECGKNGSPPYGFEILRREEAPVGTTATFRCRGALAGWTSPEVLDIAQCQK
;
A
#
# COMPACT_ATOMS: atom_id res chain seq x y z
N MET A 1 -72.40 42.80 -15.37
CA MET A 1 -71.98 41.53 -16.00
C MET A 1 -70.52 41.64 -16.34
N PHE A 2 -69.75 40.62 -15.97
CA PHE A 2 -68.36 40.44 -16.36
C PHE A 2 -68.21 40.48 -17.88
N GLN A 3 -67.26 41.27 -18.38
CA GLN A 3 -66.14 40.84 -19.22
C GLN A 3 -65.55 42.01 -20.01
N ALA A 4 -64.30 41.78 -20.41
CA ALA A 4 -63.63 42.29 -21.60
C ALA A 4 -62.69 43.50 -21.44
N ARG A 5 -61.41 43.11 -21.38
CA ARG A 5 -60.19 43.73 -21.93
C ARG A 5 -60.41 44.68 -23.12
N LEU A 6 -59.68 45.80 -23.16
CA LEU A 6 -58.61 46.20 -24.12
C LEU A 6 -58.36 47.73 -23.95
N VAL A 7 -57.21 48.19 -23.45
CA VAL A 7 -55.93 48.54 -24.15
C VAL A 7 -55.83 50.04 -24.50
N VAL A 8 -54.98 50.77 -23.77
CA VAL A 8 -53.70 51.45 -24.18
C VAL A 8 -53.94 52.82 -24.83
N VAL A 9 -53.24 53.89 -24.44
CA VAL A 9 -52.04 54.44 -25.13
C VAL A 9 -51.45 55.53 -24.21
N VAL A 10 -50.25 55.33 -23.66
CA VAL A 10 -48.88 55.72 -24.13
C VAL A 10 -48.48 57.14 -23.75
N LEU A 11 -47.40 57.26 -22.97
CA LEU A 11 -46.30 58.14 -23.37
C LEU A 11 -44.96 57.61 -22.82
N SER A 12 -44.12 57.21 -23.75
CA SER A 12 -42.72 56.80 -23.58
C SER A 12 -41.80 57.97 -23.91
N LEU A 13 -40.75 58.22 -23.11
CA LEU A 13 -39.39 58.43 -23.64
C LEU A 13 -38.33 58.38 -22.52
N ALA A 14 -37.24 57.66 -22.81
CA ALA A 14 -36.05 57.48 -21.98
C ALA A 14 -34.96 58.53 -22.27
N ILE A 15 -34.00 58.72 -21.36
CA ILE A 15 -32.52 58.58 -21.57
C ILE A 15 -31.68 59.04 -20.35
N ALA A 16 -30.74 58.17 -19.95
CA ALA A 16 -29.37 58.30 -19.38
C ALA A 16 -29.01 58.72 -17.92
N VAL A 17 -28.44 57.70 -17.21
CA VAL A 17 -27.13 57.58 -16.50
C VAL A 17 -26.84 58.34 -15.18
N SER A 18 -26.68 57.59 -14.07
CA SER A 18 -25.39 57.46 -13.33
C SER A 18 -25.39 56.24 -12.38
N CYS A 19 -24.25 55.55 -12.30
CA CYS A 19 -24.01 54.26 -11.64
C CYS A 19 -24.17 54.25 -10.11
N VAL A 20 -24.87 53.25 -9.57
CA VAL A 20 -24.49 52.60 -8.30
C VAL A 20 -24.57 51.09 -8.48
N GLY A 21 -23.58 50.54 -9.17
CA GLY A 21 -23.21 49.14 -8.97
C GLY A 21 -22.32 49.08 -7.72
N ARG A 22 -22.86 48.61 -6.59
CA ARG A 22 -22.03 48.05 -5.53
C ARG A 22 -21.90 46.54 -5.80
N PRO A 23 -20.70 45.98 -5.62
CA PRO A 23 -20.40 44.63 -6.06
C PRO A 23 -21.18 43.61 -5.24
N PHE A 24 -21.63 42.56 -5.94
CA PHE A 24 -22.01 41.30 -5.33
C PHE A 24 -20.79 40.77 -4.57
N ASP A 25 -20.82 40.78 -3.25
CA ASP A 25 -19.88 40.03 -2.43
C ASP A 25 -20.39 38.58 -2.41
N GLU A 26 -19.97 37.80 -3.40
CA GLU A 26 -20.10 36.35 -3.36
C GLU A 26 -19.22 35.89 -2.20
N THR A 27 -19.83 35.67 -1.03
CA THR A 27 -19.16 34.97 0.06
C THR A 27 -18.69 33.63 -0.48
N ARG A 28 -17.39 33.52 -0.82
CA ARG A 28 -16.68 32.26 -1.02
C ARG A 28 -16.66 31.52 0.31
N GLY A 29 -17.80 30.93 0.67
CA GLY A 29 -17.97 30.19 1.90
C GLY A 29 -17.16 28.90 1.83
N VAL A 30 -16.09 28.81 2.62
CA VAL A 30 -15.42 27.54 2.86
C VAL A 30 -16.42 26.60 3.53
N THR A 31 -16.62 25.42 2.94
CA THR A 31 -17.45 24.40 3.58
C THR A 31 -16.70 23.88 4.81
N VAL A 32 -17.14 24.33 5.98
CA VAL A 32 -16.67 23.76 7.26
C VAL A 32 -17.21 22.34 7.35
N VAL A 33 -16.30 21.38 7.41
CA VAL A 33 -16.65 19.97 7.60
C VAL A 33 -16.14 19.46 8.94
N GLU A 34 -16.79 18.42 9.44
CA GLU A 34 -16.22 17.59 10.50
C GLU A 34 -15.24 16.60 9.86
N LEU A 35 -13.94 16.85 10.05
CA LEU A 35 -12.91 15.91 9.62
C LEU A 35 -12.94 14.71 10.56
N GLN A 36 -13.55 13.61 10.12
CA GLN A 36 -13.53 12.35 10.86
C GLN A 36 -12.49 11.39 10.28
N ARG A 37 -11.49 11.00 11.07
CA ARG A 37 -10.56 9.92 10.73
C ARG A 37 -10.35 8.97 11.89
N ARG A 38 -10.15 7.69 11.57
CA ARG A 38 -9.68 6.68 12.51
C ARG A 38 -8.18 6.48 12.34
N TYR A 39 -7.46 6.48 13.45
CA TYR A 39 -6.02 6.42 13.44
C TYR A 39 -5.49 5.43 14.50
N ALA A 40 -4.43 4.70 14.20
CA ALA A 40 -3.74 3.88 15.19
C ALA A 40 -2.98 4.80 16.16
N GLN A 41 -2.91 4.42 17.44
CA GLN A 41 -2.49 5.33 18.52
C GLN A 41 -1.05 5.19 19.00
N ALA A 42 -0.38 4.12 18.60
CA ALA A 42 1.08 4.00 18.61
C ALA A 42 1.57 4.16 17.17
N LEU A 43 2.86 4.47 16.95
CA LEU A 43 3.48 4.20 15.66
C LEU A 43 3.13 2.76 15.33
N ASP A 44 2.40 2.54 14.24
CA ASP A 44 1.93 1.22 13.81
C ASP A 44 3.11 0.50 13.17
N LYS A 45 4.13 0.25 14.01
CA LYS A 45 5.48 -0.18 13.64
C LYS A 45 5.53 -1.66 13.33
N ASP A 46 4.44 -2.40 13.54
CA ASP A 46 4.37 -3.82 13.22
C ASP A 46 4.11 -4.00 11.72
N VAL A 47 5.07 -4.60 11.00
CA VAL A 47 4.97 -4.85 9.56
C VAL A 47 5.38 -6.29 9.22
N ASP A 48 4.48 -7.03 8.60
CA ASP A 48 4.76 -8.36 8.03
C ASP A 48 4.96 -8.20 6.52
N ILE A 49 6.16 -8.50 6.03
CA ILE A 49 6.54 -8.41 4.62
C ILE A 49 6.75 -9.83 4.08
N LEU A 50 5.87 -10.26 3.17
CA LEU A 50 5.99 -11.54 2.47
C LEU A 50 6.47 -11.29 1.05
N PHE A 51 7.65 -11.82 0.73
CA PHE A 51 8.15 -11.92 -0.64
C PHE A 51 7.72 -13.25 -1.24
N ILE A 52 7.13 -13.18 -2.42
CA ILE A 52 6.77 -14.30 -3.26
C ILE A 52 7.72 -14.24 -4.44
N VAL A 53 8.76 -15.08 -4.39
CA VAL A 53 9.86 -15.07 -5.36
C VAL A 53 9.71 -16.28 -6.26
N ASP A 54 9.51 -16.00 -7.53
CA ASP A 54 9.47 -17.00 -8.58
C ASP A 54 10.78 -17.80 -8.64
N SER A 55 10.60 -19.11 -8.74
CA SER A 55 11.66 -20.12 -8.72
C SER A 55 11.78 -20.86 -10.05
N SER A 56 11.19 -20.34 -11.12
CA SER A 56 11.27 -20.86 -12.47
C SER A 56 12.70 -20.79 -13.03
N GLY A 57 12.91 -21.44 -14.18
CA GLY A 57 14.21 -21.57 -14.83
C GLY A 57 14.87 -20.24 -15.23
N SER A 58 14.08 -19.22 -15.54
CA SER A 58 14.53 -17.93 -16.08
C SER A 58 14.92 -16.91 -15.00
N MET A 59 14.56 -17.14 -13.73
CA MET A 59 14.60 -16.15 -12.66
C MET A 59 15.97 -15.89 -12.00
N ASP A 60 17.08 -16.47 -12.48
CA ASP A 60 18.38 -16.36 -11.79
C ASP A 60 18.88 -14.90 -11.70
N ASP A 61 18.79 -14.17 -12.82
CA ASP A 61 19.24 -12.78 -12.90
C ASP A 61 18.34 -11.84 -12.08
N GLU A 62 17.03 -12.07 -12.11
CA GLU A 62 16.03 -11.32 -11.34
C GLU A 62 16.17 -11.58 -9.83
N GLN A 63 16.42 -12.83 -9.40
CA GLN A 63 16.74 -13.16 -8.02
C GLN A 63 18.04 -12.49 -7.56
N ALA A 64 19.06 -12.44 -8.42
CA ALA A 64 20.30 -11.72 -8.14
C ALA A 64 20.09 -10.20 -8.04
N ALA A 65 19.26 -9.63 -8.91
CA ALA A 65 18.88 -8.21 -8.87
C ALA A 65 18.10 -7.88 -7.59
N LEU A 66 17.16 -8.72 -7.17
CA LEU A 66 16.44 -8.56 -5.90
C LEU A 66 17.39 -8.58 -4.71
N ALA A 67 18.25 -9.59 -4.62
CA ALA A 67 19.24 -9.71 -3.56
C ALA A 67 20.16 -8.48 -3.48
N LYS A 68 20.66 -8.01 -4.63
CA LYS A 68 21.55 -6.85 -4.72
C LYS A 68 20.88 -5.55 -4.28
N ASN A 69 19.60 -5.37 -4.62
CA ASN A 69 18.89 -4.10 -4.43
C ASN A 69 18.04 -4.04 -3.15
N PHE A 70 17.82 -5.16 -2.46
CA PHE A 70 17.10 -5.21 -1.18
C PHE A 70 17.60 -4.21 -0.12
N PRO A 71 18.91 -3.91 0.01
CA PRO A 71 19.37 -2.86 0.92
C PRO A 71 18.68 -1.50 0.73
N GLN A 72 18.21 -1.17 -0.49
CA GLN A 72 17.47 0.07 -0.76
C GLN A 72 16.11 0.10 -0.07
N LEU A 73 15.41 -1.05 0.01
CA LEU A 73 14.18 -1.17 0.80
C LEU A 73 14.49 -0.96 2.28
N ILE A 74 15.53 -1.60 2.81
CA ILE A 74 15.89 -1.50 4.23
C ILE A 74 16.28 -0.07 4.62
N GLU A 75 17.02 0.64 3.77
CA GLU A 75 17.35 2.05 4.02
C GLU A 75 16.11 2.95 3.98
N ALA A 76 15.20 2.74 3.01
CA ALA A 76 13.93 3.47 2.92
C ALA A 76 12.94 3.11 4.05
N LEU A 77 13.13 1.97 4.72
CA LEU A 77 12.33 1.52 5.86
C LEU A 77 12.78 2.11 7.21
N ARG A 78 13.91 2.82 7.27
CA ARG A 78 14.36 3.44 8.52
C ARG A 78 13.40 4.55 8.95
N VAL A 79 13.02 4.54 10.21
CA VAL A 79 12.08 5.48 10.81
C VAL A 79 12.82 6.40 11.79
N PRO A 80 12.82 7.73 11.57
CA PRO A 80 13.45 8.68 12.47
C PRO A 80 12.97 8.59 13.93
N GLU A 81 11.66 8.38 14.11
CA GLU A 81 11.00 8.24 15.42
C GLU A 81 11.46 7.00 16.19
N LEU A 82 12.00 5.99 15.49
CA LEU A 82 12.59 4.80 16.09
C LEU A 82 14.12 4.96 16.27
N GLY A 83 14.66 6.18 16.16
CA GLY A 83 16.10 6.41 16.21
C GLY A 83 16.83 5.93 14.95
N ASN A 84 16.23 6.14 13.77
CA ASN A 84 16.71 5.65 12.48
C ASN A 84 16.85 4.11 12.41
N ARG A 85 16.01 3.40 13.17
CA ARG A 85 15.85 1.94 13.17
C ARG A 85 14.74 1.51 12.22
N LEU A 86 14.65 0.21 11.94
CA LEU A 86 13.54 -0.35 11.19
C LEU A 86 12.27 -0.42 12.07
N PRO A 87 11.06 -0.50 11.47
CA PRO A 87 9.88 -0.97 12.17
C PRO A 87 10.09 -2.36 12.81
N ASN A 88 9.14 -2.77 13.66
CA ASN A 88 9.05 -4.16 14.13
C ASN A 88 8.62 -5.08 12.98
N VAL A 89 9.59 -5.69 12.29
CA VAL A 89 9.37 -6.41 11.04
C VAL A 89 9.39 -7.92 11.21
N HIS A 90 8.49 -8.60 10.50
CA HIS A 90 8.65 -9.98 10.05
C HIS A 90 8.90 -9.96 8.54
N ILE A 91 9.96 -10.60 8.05
CA ILE A 91 10.27 -10.68 6.62
C ILE A 91 10.39 -12.14 6.22
N GLY A 92 9.45 -12.58 5.40
CA GLY A 92 9.32 -13.96 4.93
C GLY A 92 9.55 -14.06 3.42
N VAL A 93 10.07 -15.19 2.98
CA VAL A 93 10.20 -15.54 1.56
C VAL A 93 9.47 -16.86 1.33
N ILE A 94 8.60 -16.92 0.32
CA ILE A 94 8.00 -18.15 -0.21
C ILE A 94 8.26 -18.23 -1.71
N THR A 95 8.11 -19.43 -2.28
CA THR A 95 8.04 -19.64 -3.72
C THR A 95 6.58 -19.81 -4.15
N PRO A 96 6.25 -19.51 -5.41
CA PRO A 96 4.94 -19.80 -5.99
C PRO A 96 4.74 -21.28 -6.36
N ASP A 97 5.76 -22.14 -6.22
CA ASP A 97 5.65 -23.57 -6.53
C ASP A 97 4.76 -24.29 -5.51
N LEU A 98 3.50 -24.53 -5.89
CA LEU A 98 2.56 -25.37 -5.14
C LEU A 98 2.43 -26.78 -5.73
N GLY A 99 3.26 -27.10 -6.72
CA GLY A 99 3.16 -28.31 -7.51
C GLY A 99 1.89 -28.35 -8.35
N VAL A 100 1.69 -29.50 -8.99
CA VAL A 100 0.50 -29.79 -9.79
C VAL A 100 -0.10 -31.13 -9.35
N PRO A 101 -1.43 -31.27 -9.26
CA PRO A 101 -2.06 -32.53 -8.89
C PRO A 101 -1.63 -33.68 -9.79
N GLY A 102 -1.20 -34.79 -9.17
CA GLY A 102 -0.65 -35.97 -9.87
C GLY A 102 0.87 -35.93 -10.07
N GLY A 103 1.50 -34.75 -10.00
CA GLY A 103 2.91 -34.56 -10.32
C GLY A 103 3.26 -34.98 -11.75
N GLY A 104 4.56 -35.13 -12.03
CA GLY A 104 5.03 -35.78 -13.26
C GLY A 104 5.23 -34.85 -14.46
N LEU A 105 4.99 -33.55 -14.32
CA LEU A 105 5.48 -32.57 -15.28
C LEU A 105 6.93 -32.21 -14.93
N ASP A 106 7.71 -31.81 -15.94
CA ASP A 106 9.08 -31.37 -15.70
C ASP A 106 9.10 -30.25 -14.64
N ARG A 107 9.96 -30.42 -13.64
CA ARG A 107 10.12 -29.54 -12.45
C ARG A 107 8.89 -29.35 -11.55
N CYS A 108 7.69 -29.81 -11.92
CA CYS A 108 6.51 -29.73 -11.07
C CYS A 108 6.30 -31.02 -10.25
N SER A 109 6.66 -30.94 -8.97
CA SER A 109 6.31 -32.00 -8.02
C SER A 109 4.80 -32.01 -7.71
N GLN A 110 4.30 -33.03 -7.02
CA GLN A 110 2.88 -33.11 -6.66
C GLN A 110 2.45 -31.99 -5.69
N ASN A 111 3.34 -31.57 -4.78
CA ASN A 111 2.99 -30.69 -3.66
C ASN A 111 3.77 -29.36 -3.66
N GLY A 112 4.74 -29.21 -4.56
CA GLY A 112 5.66 -28.08 -4.59
C GLY A 112 6.33 -27.84 -3.24
N ASP A 113 6.55 -26.56 -2.94
CA ASP A 113 7.02 -26.07 -1.65
C ASP A 113 5.86 -25.85 -0.64
N GLY A 114 4.61 -25.94 -1.11
CA GLY A 114 3.41 -25.93 -0.27
C GLY A 114 3.22 -24.62 0.51
N ALA A 115 3.62 -23.48 -0.07
CA ALA A 115 3.51 -22.14 0.52
C ALA A 115 4.25 -21.96 1.86
N ARG A 116 5.25 -22.79 2.15
CA ARG A 116 6.06 -22.69 3.37
C ARG A 116 7.15 -21.64 3.24
N LEU A 117 7.35 -20.88 4.31
CA LEU A 117 8.47 -19.94 4.43
C LEU A 117 9.81 -20.66 4.23
N ARG A 118 10.66 -20.06 3.41
CA ARG A 118 11.95 -20.62 2.99
C ARG A 118 13.04 -20.21 3.97
N ARG A 119 13.83 -21.21 4.39
CA ARG A 119 15.05 -21.03 5.19
C ARG A 119 16.19 -21.84 4.55
N PRO A 120 16.73 -21.39 3.40
CA PRO A 120 17.68 -22.18 2.61
C PRO A 120 18.99 -22.41 3.38
N THR A 121 19.30 -23.67 3.69
CA THR A 121 20.48 -24.06 4.49
C THR A 121 21.81 -23.62 3.87
N THR A 122 21.83 -23.36 2.56
CA THR A 122 22.95 -22.80 1.80
C THR A 122 23.42 -21.43 2.31
N CYS A 123 22.57 -20.70 3.03
CA CYS A 123 22.90 -19.40 3.62
C CYS A 123 23.72 -19.48 4.91
N GLY A 124 23.91 -20.67 5.48
CA GLY A 124 24.80 -20.88 6.63
C GLY A 124 24.49 -19.98 7.83
N ALA A 125 25.52 -19.28 8.33
CA ALA A 125 25.43 -18.45 9.54
C ALA A 125 24.57 -17.19 9.38
N SER A 126 24.21 -16.80 8.15
CA SER A 126 23.34 -15.64 7.89
C SER A 126 21.85 -15.96 8.06
N LEU A 127 21.48 -17.19 8.42
CA LEU A 127 20.08 -17.57 8.54
C LEU A 127 19.44 -17.07 9.85
N PRO A 128 18.18 -16.60 9.80
CA PRO A 128 17.38 -16.42 11.02
C PRO A 128 17.25 -17.74 11.79
N THR A 129 17.00 -17.67 13.10
CA THR A 129 16.72 -18.88 13.91
C THR A 129 15.37 -19.51 13.56
N ASP A 130 14.44 -18.73 13.02
CA ASP A 130 13.14 -19.17 12.52
C ASP A 130 13.08 -19.23 10.99
N ALA A 131 11.92 -19.56 10.43
CA ALA A 131 11.69 -19.60 8.98
C ALA A 131 11.57 -18.21 8.32
N TYR A 132 11.54 -17.14 9.12
CA TYR A 132 11.47 -15.76 8.68
C TYR A 132 12.40 -14.88 9.52
N ILE A 133 12.79 -13.74 8.96
CA ILE A 133 13.61 -12.75 9.65
C ILE A 133 12.72 -11.92 10.57
N THR A 134 13.17 -11.66 11.80
CA THR A 134 12.56 -10.66 12.68
C THR A 134 13.53 -9.53 12.98
N TYR A 135 13.01 -8.33 13.19
CA TYR A 135 13.75 -7.25 13.83
C TYR A 135 12.81 -6.47 14.75
N ASP A 136 13.24 -6.28 15.98
CA ASP A 136 12.52 -5.51 16.99
C ASP A 136 13.27 -4.20 17.29
N PRO A 137 12.67 -3.02 17.00
CA PRO A 137 13.30 -1.74 17.24
C PRO A 137 13.50 -1.41 18.72
N ASP A 138 12.73 -2.00 19.63
CA ASP A 138 12.75 -1.63 21.05
C ASP A 138 13.99 -2.25 21.72
N SER A 139 14.20 -3.54 21.48
CA SER A 139 15.41 -4.26 21.91
C SER A 139 16.61 -4.02 20.98
N ASN A 140 16.38 -3.49 19.77
CA ASN A 140 17.36 -3.41 18.69
C ASN A 140 17.99 -4.79 18.41
N GLN A 141 17.15 -5.82 18.30
CA GLN A 141 17.58 -7.20 18.06
C GLN A 141 16.94 -7.78 16.81
N THR A 142 17.59 -8.79 16.26
CA THR A 142 17.09 -9.64 15.18
C THR A 142 17.29 -11.10 15.57
N ASN A 143 16.47 -12.00 15.04
CA ASN A 143 16.65 -13.44 15.21
C ASN A 143 17.78 -14.04 14.36
N ILE A 144 18.57 -13.22 13.66
CA ILE A 144 19.76 -13.67 12.92
C ILE A 144 20.97 -13.70 13.87
N PRO A 145 21.58 -14.89 14.11
CA PRO A 145 22.73 -15.02 15.00
C PRO A 145 23.92 -14.16 14.59
N GLY A 146 24.72 -13.75 15.57
CA GLY A 146 25.97 -13.03 15.34
C GLY A 146 26.04 -11.70 16.09
N SER A 147 27.25 -11.13 16.11
CA SER A 147 27.52 -9.80 16.66
C SER A 147 27.47 -8.73 15.56
N GLY A 148 27.53 -7.44 15.93
CA GLY A 148 27.50 -6.31 14.99
C GLY A 148 26.11 -5.71 14.79
N ASP A 149 25.97 -4.88 13.75
CA ASP A 149 24.72 -4.16 13.42
C ASP A 149 23.60 -5.15 13.01
N PRO A 150 22.50 -5.24 13.79
CA PRO A 150 21.35 -6.07 13.44
C PRO A 150 20.75 -5.74 12.07
N ILE A 151 20.74 -4.47 11.65
CA ILE A 151 20.17 -4.05 10.37
C ILE A 151 21.02 -4.57 9.21
N GLN A 152 22.34 -4.57 9.35
CA GLN A 152 23.23 -5.17 8.36
C GLN A 152 22.99 -6.69 8.27
N ARG A 153 22.83 -7.39 9.39
CA ARG A 153 22.51 -8.82 9.39
C ARG A 153 21.19 -9.11 8.66
N VAL A 154 20.16 -8.28 8.85
CA VAL A 154 18.88 -8.39 8.12
C VAL A 154 19.08 -8.31 6.60
N LYS A 155 19.90 -7.35 6.13
CA LYS A 155 20.22 -7.21 4.70
C LYS A 155 20.92 -8.45 4.16
N ASP A 156 21.95 -8.92 4.86
CA ASP A 156 22.76 -10.06 4.42
C ASP A 156 21.92 -11.35 4.40
N ALA A 157 21.11 -11.57 5.43
CA ALA A 157 20.22 -12.72 5.53
C ALA A 157 19.22 -12.76 4.37
N PHE A 158 18.50 -11.65 4.14
CA PHE A 158 17.53 -11.59 3.06
C PHE A 158 18.20 -11.75 1.70
N SER A 159 19.34 -11.10 1.46
CA SER A 159 20.05 -11.18 0.18
C SER A 159 20.41 -12.61 -0.20
N CYS A 160 20.63 -13.48 0.79
CA CYS A 160 20.78 -14.91 0.56
C CYS A 160 19.44 -15.65 0.40
N MET A 161 18.46 -15.37 1.26
CA MET A 161 17.13 -16.01 1.24
C MET A 161 16.33 -15.71 -0.04
N ALA A 162 16.56 -14.56 -0.67
CA ALA A 162 15.94 -14.16 -1.93
C ALA A 162 16.33 -15.05 -3.12
N LYS A 163 17.45 -15.77 -3.03
CA LYS A 163 17.92 -16.72 -4.04
C LYS A 163 17.30 -18.09 -3.78
N VAL A 164 16.02 -18.21 -4.12
CA VAL A 164 15.22 -19.41 -3.88
C VAL A 164 15.56 -20.58 -4.81
N GLY A 165 16.31 -20.31 -5.89
CA GLY A 165 16.70 -21.28 -6.91
C GLY A 165 15.76 -21.26 -8.12
N THR A 166 16.12 -21.99 -9.17
CA THR A 166 15.46 -21.95 -10.50
C THR A 166 14.89 -23.30 -10.95
N SER A 167 14.65 -24.19 -9.99
CA SER A 167 14.17 -25.57 -10.22
C SER A 167 12.67 -25.75 -9.96
N GLY A 168 11.94 -24.66 -9.78
CA GLY A 168 10.50 -24.68 -9.52
C GLY A 168 9.66 -24.99 -10.75
N CYS A 169 8.39 -25.29 -10.49
CA CYS A 169 7.38 -25.55 -11.51
C CYS A 169 7.06 -24.31 -12.37
N GLY A 170 7.21 -24.40 -13.70
CA GLY A 170 6.86 -23.32 -14.65
C GLY A 170 5.36 -23.05 -14.83
N PHE A 171 4.53 -23.51 -13.89
CA PHE A 171 3.15 -23.05 -13.73
C PHE A 171 3.10 -22.26 -12.43
N GLU A 172 3.43 -20.98 -12.55
CA GLU A 172 3.59 -20.12 -11.39
C GLU A 172 2.26 -19.88 -10.69
N GLN A 173 2.18 -20.07 -9.37
CA GLN A 173 0.95 -19.91 -8.58
C GLN A 173 1.11 -18.86 -7.48
N GLN A 174 1.61 -17.68 -7.85
CA GLN A 174 1.96 -16.57 -6.96
C GLN A 174 0.81 -16.20 -6.02
N LEU A 175 -0.40 -16.03 -6.55
CA LEU A 175 -1.55 -15.56 -5.77
C LEU A 175 -2.05 -16.65 -4.81
N GLU A 176 -2.15 -17.90 -5.26
CA GLU A 176 -2.55 -19.00 -4.39
C GLU A 176 -1.48 -19.33 -3.34
N ALA A 177 -0.20 -19.23 -3.67
CA ALA A 177 0.89 -19.43 -2.72
C ALA A 177 0.86 -18.36 -1.62
N ALA A 178 0.75 -17.08 -1.99
CA ALA A 178 0.59 -15.98 -1.02
C ALA A 178 -0.64 -16.18 -0.12
N ARG A 179 -1.76 -16.57 -0.73
CA ARG A 179 -3.01 -16.81 0.00
C ARG A 179 -2.87 -17.96 0.99
N ARG A 180 -2.34 -19.11 0.56
CA ARG A 180 -2.12 -20.29 1.42
C ARG A 180 -1.13 -20.02 2.55
N ALA A 181 -0.07 -19.28 2.26
CA ALA A 181 0.96 -18.94 3.25
C ALA A 181 0.41 -18.12 4.43
N LEU A 182 -0.65 -17.35 4.19
CA LEU A 182 -1.22 -16.38 5.14
C LEU A 182 -2.65 -16.70 5.59
N ASP A 183 -3.20 -17.84 5.16
CA ASP A 183 -4.53 -18.30 5.55
C ASP A 183 -4.52 -18.78 7.01
N PRO A 184 -5.21 -18.10 7.94
CA PRO A 184 -5.25 -18.53 9.34
C PRO A 184 -5.91 -19.90 9.54
N GLU A 185 -6.78 -20.34 8.62
CA GLU A 185 -7.41 -21.66 8.68
C GLU A 185 -6.42 -22.77 8.32
N LEU A 186 -5.51 -22.51 7.36
CA LEU A 186 -4.46 -23.46 6.99
C LEU A 186 -3.27 -23.40 7.95
N ASN A 187 -2.96 -22.21 8.48
CA ASN A 187 -1.90 -21.94 9.44
C ASN A 187 -0.56 -22.60 9.07
N ILE A 188 -0.18 -22.54 7.78
CA ILE A 188 1.03 -23.18 7.24
C ILE A 188 2.30 -22.57 7.85
N ASN A 189 2.28 -21.27 8.14
CA ASN A 189 3.40 -20.49 8.65
C ASN A 189 3.05 -19.86 10.01
N PRO A 190 2.97 -20.66 11.08
CA PRO A 190 2.57 -20.17 12.39
C PRO A 190 3.54 -19.10 12.90
N GLY A 191 3.02 -18.06 13.53
CA GLY A 191 3.80 -16.96 14.11
C GLY A 191 4.23 -15.87 13.13
N PHE A 192 4.17 -16.11 11.81
CA PHE A 192 4.55 -15.11 10.81
C PHE A 192 3.55 -13.95 10.74
N LEU A 193 2.27 -14.23 10.54
CA LEU A 193 1.23 -13.21 10.36
C LEU A 193 0.71 -12.71 11.72
N ARG A 194 1.04 -11.47 12.10
CA ARG A 194 0.58 -10.85 13.35
C ARG A 194 -0.73 -10.11 13.15
N PRO A 195 -1.81 -10.34 13.92
CA PRO A 195 -3.11 -9.70 13.69
C PRO A 195 -3.06 -8.16 13.61
N GLY A 196 -2.23 -7.54 14.46
CA GLY A 196 -2.04 -6.09 14.54
C GLY A 196 -1.06 -5.49 13.53
N ALA A 197 -0.30 -6.29 12.78
CA ALA A 197 0.70 -5.77 11.84
C ALA A 197 0.07 -5.34 10.51
N ARG A 198 0.71 -4.40 9.83
CA ARG A 198 0.51 -4.15 8.40
C ARG A 198 1.03 -5.32 7.60
N LEU A 199 0.35 -5.66 6.51
CA LEU A 199 0.78 -6.69 5.57
C LEU A 199 1.33 -6.03 4.32
N VAL A 200 2.49 -6.48 3.89
CA VAL A 200 3.11 -6.12 2.61
C VAL A 200 3.31 -7.41 1.81
N LEU A 201 2.72 -7.47 0.63
CA LEU A 201 2.93 -8.55 -0.33
C LEU A 201 3.84 -8.04 -1.45
N VAL A 202 4.95 -8.72 -1.69
CA VAL A 202 5.91 -8.37 -2.74
C VAL A 202 6.06 -9.54 -3.70
N PHE A 203 5.57 -9.38 -4.92
CA PHE A 203 5.61 -10.40 -5.96
C PHE A 203 6.77 -10.12 -6.93
N ILE A 204 7.63 -11.11 -7.14
CA ILE A 204 8.79 -11.05 -8.02
C ILE A 204 8.70 -12.22 -8.99
N THR A 205 8.37 -11.96 -10.26
CA THR A 205 8.15 -13.02 -11.26
C THR A 205 8.22 -12.49 -12.68
N ASP A 206 8.70 -13.31 -13.60
CA ASP A 206 8.70 -13.00 -15.03
C ASP A 206 7.51 -13.61 -15.79
N GLU A 207 6.55 -14.26 -15.11
CA GLU A 207 5.32 -14.81 -15.71
C GLU A 207 4.04 -14.35 -14.97
N ASP A 208 2.87 -14.69 -15.52
CA ASP A 208 1.58 -14.40 -14.88
C ASP A 208 1.16 -15.48 -13.87
N ASP A 209 0.23 -15.14 -12.98
CA ASP A 209 -0.36 -16.08 -12.04
C ASP A 209 -1.20 -17.16 -12.77
N CYS A 210 -0.79 -18.41 -12.62
CA CYS A 210 -1.46 -19.60 -13.14
C CYS A 210 -2.19 -20.41 -12.05
N SER A 211 -2.70 -19.76 -11.02
CA SER A 211 -3.41 -20.43 -9.92
C SER A 211 -4.75 -21.04 -10.38
N ALA A 212 -4.78 -22.35 -10.66
CA ALA A 212 -5.94 -23.06 -11.18
C ALA A 212 -6.77 -23.76 -10.10
N HIS A 213 -8.09 -23.62 -10.18
CA HIS A 213 -9.02 -24.44 -9.40
C HIS A 213 -9.39 -25.73 -10.14
N ASN A 214 -9.26 -25.73 -11.48
CA ASN A 214 -9.43 -26.92 -12.30
C ASN A 214 -8.07 -27.47 -12.72
N ALA A 215 -7.65 -28.56 -12.04
CA ALA A 215 -6.37 -29.22 -12.26
C ALA A 215 -6.18 -29.77 -13.68
N THR A 216 -7.24 -29.92 -14.48
CA THR A 216 -7.13 -30.31 -15.89
C THR A 216 -6.26 -29.33 -16.68
N LEU A 217 -6.15 -28.06 -16.24
CA LEU A 217 -5.25 -27.07 -16.84
C LEU A 217 -3.80 -27.55 -16.89
N TYR A 218 -3.36 -28.31 -15.87
CA TYR A 218 -2.00 -28.83 -15.75
C TYR A 218 -1.83 -30.22 -16.38
N SER A 219 -2.85 -30.77 -17.04
CA SER A 219 -2.81 -32.15 -17.52
C SER A 219 -2.20 -32.26 -18.92
N GLU A 220 -1.22 -33.17 -19.07
CA GLU A 220 -0.66 -33.61 -20.36
C GLU A 220 -1.72 -34.32 -21.22
N ALA A 221 -2.67 -35.02 -20.60
CA ALA A 221 -3.70 -35.79 -21.30
C ALA A 221 -4.71 -34.91 -22.08
N HIS A 222 -4.68 -33.58 -21.87
CA HIS A 222 -5.66 -32.64 -22.40
C HIS A 222 -5.08 -31.65 -23.42
N THR A 223 -3.98 -32.02 -24.10
CA THR A 223 -3.34 -31.18 -25.11
C THR A 223 -4.19 -30.92 -26.35
N GLY A 224 -5.20 -31.74 -26.62
CA GLY A 224 -6.18 -31.46 -27.68
C GLY A 224 -6.99 -30.18 -27.44
N PRO A 225 -7.86 -30.15 -26.41
CA PRO A 225 -8.71 -28.99 -26.13
C PRO A 225 -7.96 -27.79 -25.52
N LEU A 226 -6.84 -28.03 -24.80
CA LEU A 226 -6.10 -26.98 -24.09
C LEU A 226 -4.80 -26.55 -24.79
N GLY A 227 -4.45 -27.19 -25.90
CA GLY A 227 -3.17 -27.02 -26.61
C GLY A 227 -1.96 -27.48 -25.79
N PRO A 228 -0.73 -27.12 -26.19
CA PRO A 228 0.46 -27.66 -25.55
C PRO A 228 0.55 -27.27 -24.07
N LEU A 229 1.31 -28.06 -23.30
CA LEU A 229 1.35 -27.94 -21.84
C LEU A 229 2.49 -27.01 -21.41
N HIS A 230 2.19 -25.72 -21.40
CA HIS A 230 3.07 -24.65 -20.93
C HIS A 230 2.24 -23.45 -20.45
N SER A 231 2.90 -22.43 -19.91
CA SER A 231 2.29 -21.28 -19.25
C SER A 231 1.34 -20.46 -20.14
N PHE A 232 1.38 -20.62 -21.47
CA PHE A 232 0.39 -20.02 -22.38
C PHE A 232 -1.06 -20.40 -22.03
N ARG A 233 -1.28 -21.61 -21.48
CA ARG A 233 -2.62 -22.02 -21.00
C ARG A 233 -3.17 -21.06 -19.94
N CYS A 234 -2.31 -20.49 -19.11
CA CYS A 234 -2.69 -19.56 -18.06
C CYS A 234 -3.27 -18.27 -18.65
N PHE A 235 -2.67 -17.78 -19.74
CA PHE A 235 -3.22 -16.64 -20.49
C PHE A 235 -4.54 -17.01 -21.19
N GLU A 236 -4.54 -18.10 -21.96
CA GLU A 236 -5.69 -18.49 -22.79
C GLU A 236 -6.95 -18.78 -21.97
N PHE A 237 -6.78 -19.43 -20.82
CA PHE A 237 -7.89 -19.77 -19.92
C PHE A 237 -8.08 -18.79 -18.76
N GLY A 238 -7.24 -17.74 -18.71
CA GLY A 238 -7.37 -16.62 -17.78
C GLY A 238 -8.03 -15.38 -18.39
N PHE A 239 -8.05 -15.26 -19.72
CA PHE A 239 -8.59 -14.08 -20.42
C PHE A 239 -9.46 -14.41 -21.63
N THR A 240 -10.33 -13.48 -21.98
CA THR A 240 -11.00 -13.39 -23.29
C THR A 240 -10.65 -12.05 -23.92
N CYS A 241 -10.02 -12.08 -25.09
CA CYS A 241 -9.59 -10.90 -25.85
C CYS A 241 -10.39 -10.76 -27.16
N ASN A 242 -10.08 -9.74 -27.96
CA ASN A 242 -10.61 -9.56 -29.31
C ASN A 242 -10.36 -10.77 -30.24
N ILE A 243 -9.25 -11.49 -30.03
CA ILE A 243 -8.89 -12.72 -30.75
C ILE A 243 -8.55 -13.80 -29.72
N ASN A 244 -9.35 -14.88 -29.71
CA ASN A 244 -9.16 -16.02 -28.79
C ASN A 244 -8.69 -17.29 -29.52
N ASP A 245 -8.56 -17.25 -30.84
CA ASP A 245 -7.98 -18.36 -31.60
C ASP A 245 -6.46 -18.36 -31.37
N ARG A 246 -5.95 -19.40 -30.71
CA ARG A 246 -4.52 -19.59 -30.42
C ARG A 246 -3.65 -19.68 -31.68
N THR A 247 -4.23 -20.06 -32.82
CA THR A 247 -3.50 -20.29 -34.09
C THR A 247 -3.24 -18.99 -34.85
N VAL A 248 -3.88 -17.89 -34.44
CA VAL A 248 -3.75 -16.59 -35.09
C VAL A 248 -2.69 -15.75 -34.38
N SER A 249 -1.49 -15.63 -34.96
CA SER A 249 -0.46 -14.73 -34.45
C SER A 249 -0.92 -13.26 -34.50
N GLY A 250 -0.49 -12.45 -33.53
CA GLY A 250 -0.72 -11.01 -33.50
C GLY A 250 -1.15 -10.46 -32.14
N PRO A 251 -1.36 -9.14 -32.07
CA PRO A 251 -1.68 -8.45 -30.83
C PRO A 251 -3.05 -8.89 -30.28
N ARG A 252 -3.15 -8.93 -28.96
CA ARG A 252 -4.40 -9.13 -28.23
C ARG A 252 -4.78 -7.84 -27.53
N THR A 253 -6.01 -7.39 -27.75
CA THR A 253 -6.58 -6.18 -27.18
C THR A 253 -7.93 -6.52 -26.54
N GLU A 254 -8.46 -5.59 -25.75
CA GLU A 254 -9.78 -5.76 -25.11
C GLU A 254 -9.88 -7.04 -24.26
N CYS A 255 -8.75 -7.44 -23.67
CA CYS A 255 -8.68 -8.63 -22.82
C CYS A 255 -9.42 -8.41 -21.51
N THR A 256 -10.36 -9.30 -21.22
CA THR A 256 -11.16 -9.33 -20.00
C THR A 256 -10.88 -10.62 -19.23
N PRO A 257 -10.79 -10.58 -17.89
CA PRO A 257 -10.57 -11.80 -17.10
C PRO A 257 -11.71 -12.81 -17.25
N ARG A 258 -11.38 -14.10 -17.23
CA ARG A 258 -12.31 -15.23 -17.11
C ARG A 258 -11.81 -16.22 -16.05
N SER A 259 -12.69 -17.09 -15.55
CA SER A 259 -12.41 -17.96 -14.40
C SER A 259 -12.93 -19.39 -14.60
N ASP A 260 -12.86 -19.92 -15.82
CA ASP A 260 -13.29 -21.31 -16.10
C ASP A 260 -12.31 -22.38 -15.58
N TYR A 261 -11.02 -22.02 -15.51
CA TYR A 261 -9.95 -22.90 -15.01
C TYR A 261 -9.15 -22.26 -13.89
N LEU A 262 -8.85 -20.97 -14.02
CA LEU A 262 -8.15 -20.18 -13.02
C LEU A 262 -9.09 -19.68 -11.95
N HIS A 263 -8.58 -19.57 -10.72
CA HIS A 263 -9.31 -18.85 -9.67
C HIS A 263 -9.56 -17.39 -10.08
N ASP A 264 -10.75 -16.88 -9.78
CA ASP A 264 -11.06 -15.46 -10.00
C ASP A 264 -10.22 -14.57 -9.07
N VAL A 265 -9.52 -13.59 -9.64
CA VAL A 265 -8.59 -12.73 -8.88
C VAL A 265 -9.32 -11.92 -7.81
N GLN A 266 -10.50 -11.40 -8.14
CA GLN A 266 -11.24 -10.51 -7.29
C GLN A 266 -11.83 -11.26 -6.09
N THR A 267 -12.59 -12.33 -6.32
CA THR A 267 -13.30 -13.05 -5.26
C THR A 267 -12.38 -13.97 -4.46
N ARG A 268 -11.33 -14.54 -5.07
CA ARG A 268 -10.42 -15.46 -4.37
C ARG A 268 -9.31 -14.75 -3.60
N TYR A 269 -8.69 -13.74 -4.19
CA TYR A 269 -7.46 -13.15 -3.66
C TYR A 269 -7.67 -11.74 -3.11
N VAL A 270 -8.21 -10.82 -3.91
CA VAL A 270 -8.40 -9.42 -3.48
C VAL A 270 -9.26 -9.36 -2.23
N GLU A 271 -10.40 -10.05 -2.25
CA GLU A 271 -11.30 -10.13 -1.10
C GLU A 271 -10.67 -10.79 0.12
N PHE A 272 -9.89 -11.86 -0.07
CA PHE A 272 -9.19 -12.53 1.02
C PHE A 272 -8.23 -11.58 1.74
N PHE A 273 -7.34 -10.91 1.00
CA PHE A 273 -6.36 -10.01 1.59
C PHE A 273 -6.96 -8.69 2.11
N LYS A 274 -8.13 -8.26 1.59
CA LYS A 274 -8.91 -7.15 2.17
C LYS A 274 -9.62 -7.52 3.47
N ARG A 275 -9.95 -8.79 3.69
CA ARG A 275 -10.52 -9.30 4.96
C ARG A 275 -9.45 -9.67 5.98
N LEU A 276 -8.26 -10.06 5.52
CA LEU A 276 -7.17 -10.50 6.38
C LEU A 276 -6.67 -9.40 7.32
N LYS A 277 -6.78 -8.13 6.90
CA LYS A 277 -6.37 -6.95 7.66
C LYS A 277 -7.42 -5.85 7.56
N PRO A 278 -7.52 -4.94 8.55
CA PRO A 278 -8.32 -3.73 8.43
C PRO A 278 -7.98 -2.92 7.17
N GLN A 279 -8.94 -2.15 6.66
CA GLN A 279 -8.78 -1.35 5.45
C GLN A 279 -7.54 -0.43 5.53
N GLY A 280 -6.72 -0.43 4.46
CA GLY A 280 -5.51 0.40 4.39
C GLY A 280 -4.29 -0.17 5.13
N ARG A 281 -4.35 -1.43 5.58
CA ARG A 281 -3.22 -2.14 6.20
C ARG A 281 -2.58 -3.20 5.31
N THR A 282 -3.04 -3.36 4.08
CA THR A 282 -2.44 -4.26 3.08
C THR A 282 -1.84 -3.43 1.95
N ILE A 283 -0.54 -3.58 1.73
CA ILE A 283 0.23 -3.00 0.63
C ILE A 283 0.60 -4.14 -0.33
N VAL A 284 0.46 -3.91 -1.63
CA VAL A 284 0.83 -4.87 -2.68
C VAL A 284 1.82 -4.22 -3.62
N ALA A 285 2.96 -4.85 -3.82
CA ALA A 285 3.96 -4.44 -4.80
C ALA A 285 4.29 -5.59 -5.73
N ASN A 286 4.14 -5.38 -7.03
CA ASN A 286 4.61 -6.31 -8.04
C ASN A 286 5.85 -5.73 -8.69
N ILE A 287 6.91 -6.52 -8.79
CA ILE A 287 7.99 -6.35 -9.74
C ILE A 287 7.83 -7.52 -10.71
N ALA A 288 7.11 -7.29 -11.80
CA ALA A 288 6.66 -8.34 -12.69
C ALA A 288 6.73 -7.94 -14.17
N THR A 289 6.57 -8.92 -15.06
CA THR A 289 6.63 -8.68 -16.50
C THR A 289 5.52 -7.73 -16.98
N PRO A 290 5.86 -6.62 -17.67
CA PRO A 290 4.91 -5.61 -18.10
C PRO A 290 3.77 -6.12 -18.98
N THR A 291 2.60 -5.50 -18.88
CA THR A 291 1.37 -5.88 -19.59
C THR A 291 1.02 -4.96 -20.77
N GLY A 292 1.87 -3.96 -21.06
CA GLY A 292 1.58 -2.92 -22.05
C GLY A 292 1.46 -3.40 -23.50
N ARG A 293 1.99 -4.60 -23.81
CA ARG A 293 1.81 -5.28 -25.10
C ARG A 293 1.57 -6.75 -24.84
N ILE A 294 0.43 -7.24 -25.31
CA ILE A 294 0.08 -8.67 -25.29
C ILE A 294 0.06 -9.13 -26.74
N GLU A 295 0.91 -10.08 -27.08
CA GLU A 295 1.00 -10.60 -28.44
C GLU A 295 1.18 -12.11 -28.40
N VAL A 296 0.37 -12.80 -29.20
CA VAL A 296 0.47 -14.24 -29.38
C VAL A 296 1.29 -14.51 -30.62
N ARG A 297 2.25 -15.43 -30.51
CA ARG A 297 2.97 -16.03 -31.63
C ARG A 297 2.57 -17.49 -31.73
N TYR A 298 2.18 -17.92 -32.92
CA TYR A 298 1.92 -19.31 -33.24
C TYR A 298 3.01 -19.86 -34.16
N GLY A 299 3.74 -20.87 -33.71
CA GLY A 299 4.63 -21.67 -34.53
C GLY A 299 3.83 -22.70 -35.32
N ALA A 300 3.80 -22.57 -36.65
CA ALA A 300 3.06 -23.51 -37.49
C ALA A 300 3.71 -24.91 -37.54
N ASP A 301 5.04 -24.96 -37.39
CA ASP A 301 5.83 -26.18 -37.49
C ASP A 301 5.74 -27.04 -36.22
N ASP A 302 5.72 -26.41 -35.04
CA ASP A 302 5.60 -27.07 -33.73
C ASP A 302 4.17 -27.07 -33.17
N LYS A 303 3.26 -26.34 -33.82
CA LYS A 303 1.86 -26.11 -33.41
C LYS A 303 1.76 -25.50 -32.01
N GLN A 304 2.71 -24.64 -31.63
CA GLN A 304 2.75 -24.01 -30.32
C GLN A 304 2.35 -22.54 -30.40
N ALA A 305 1.34 -22.18 -29.61
CA ALA A 305 1.01 -20.79 -29.32
C ALA A 305 1.76 -20.36 -28.06
N ASP A 306 2.35 -19.18 -28.08
CA ASP A 306 3.05 -18.61 -26.94
C ASP A 306 2.87 -17.09 -26.90
N LEU A 307 3.08 -16.49 -25.73
CA LEU A 307 3.14 -15.04 -25.58
C LEU A 307 4.53 -14.54 -25.95
N VAL A 308 4.58 -13.50 -26.78
CA VAL A 308 5.81 -12.78 -27.09
C VAL A 308 6.24 -12.00 -25.84
N SER A 309 7.51 -12.16 -25.47
CA SER A 309 8.06 -11.45 -24.33
C SER A 309 8.04 -9.93 -24.51
N PRO A 310 7.61 -9.15 -23.50
CA PRO A 310 7.74 -7.71 -23.48
C PRO A 310 9.09 -7.25 -22.92
N CYS A 311 9.93 -8.16 -22.40
CA CYS A 311 11.26 -7.84 -21.89
C CYS A 311 12.32 -7.99 -22.98
N PRO A 312 13.06 -6.92 -23.35
CA PRO A 312 14.11 -7.02 -24.37
C PRO A 312 15.23 -7.97 -23.93
N GLY A 313 15.52 -8.99 -24.74
CA GLY A 313 16.62 -9.93 -24.50
C GLY A 313 16.31 -11.09 -23.55
N ASN A 314 15.11 -11.15 -22.98
CA ASN A 314 14.60 -12.31 -22.25
C ASN A 314 13.37 -12.84 -23.01
N ASP A 315 13.48 -13.97 -23.70
CA ASP A 315 12.39 -14.55 -24.50
C ASP A 315 11.36 -15.34 -23.67
N ASP A 316 11.69 -15.64 -22.41
CA ASP A 316 10.90 -16.47 -21.50
C ASP A 316 9.87 -15.64 -20.72
N ALA A 317 10.16 -14.38 -20.43
CA ALA A 317 9.26 -13.50 -19.66
C ALA A 317 7.88 -13.31 -20.34
N LYS A 318 6.79 -13.61 -19.63
CA LYS A 318 5.39 -13.50 -20.13
C LYS A 318 4.60 -12.42 -19.39
N PRO A 319 3.79 -11.59 -20.08
CA PRO A 319 3.00 -10.51 -19.47
C PRO A 319 2.16 -10.94 -18.24
N ALA A 320 2.31 -10.25 -17.10
CA ALA A 320 1.67 -10.61 -15.83
C ALA A 320 0.32 -9.90 -15.58
N LEU A 321 -0.68 -10.18 -16.42
CA LEU A 321 -1.97 -9.49 -16.43
C LEU A 321 -2.78 -9.68 -15.12
N ARG A 322 -2.81 -10.89 -14.56
CA ARG A 322 -3.57 -11.20 -13.34
C ARG A 322 -2.93 -10.55 -12.13
N LEU A 323 -1.60 -10.50 -12.07
CA LEU A 323 -0.89 -9.76 -11.03
C LEU A 323 -1.15 -8.25 -11.15
N GLU A 324 -1.17 -7.68 -12.35
CA GLU A 324 -1.53 -6.27 -12.55
C GLU A 324 -2.98 -5.98 -12.10
N ALA A 325 -3.92 -6.85 -12.45
CA ALA A 325 -5.31 -6.74 -11.97
C ALA A 325 -5.38 -6.82 -10.43
N PHE A 326 -4.62 -7.72 -9.82
CA PHE A 326 -4.55 -7.88 -8.37
C PHE A 326 -4.05 -6.61 -7.68
N SER A 327 -2.90 -6.05 -8.07
CA SER A 327 -2.34 -4.86 -7.43
C SER A 327 -3.20 -3.61 -7.66
N LYS A 328 -3.78 -3.44 -8.86
CA LYS A 328 -4.73 -2.34 -9.15
C LYS A 328 -5.93 -2.33 -8.20
N ALA A 329 -6.41 -3.49 -7.76
CA ALA A 329 -7.54 -3.58 -6.84
C ALA A 329 -7.26 -3.02 -5.43
N PHE A 330 -5.99 -2.72 -5.10
CA PHE A 330 -5.54 -2.05 -3.87
C PHE A 330 -5.32 -0.54 -4.04
N ASN A 331 -5.64 0.04 -5.20
CA ASN A 331 -5.58 1.47 -5.49
C ASN A 331 -4.19 2.06 -5.13
N LYS A 332 -4.15 3.09 -4.29
CA LYS A 332 -2.93 3.75 -3.81
C LYS A 332 -2.01 2.85 -2.97
N GLU A 333 -2.50 1.71 -2.49
CA GLU A 333 -1.68 0.72 -1.76
C GLU A 333 -1.13 -0.37 -2.69
N GLY A 334 -1.52 -0.37 -3.97
CA GLY A 334 -0.95 -1.22 -5.01
C GLY A 334 0.16 -0.51 -5.80
N SER A 335 1.17 -1.25 -6.24
CA SER A 335 2.12 -0.82 -7.27
C SER A 335 2.45 -1.95 -8.23
N PHE A 336 2.82 -1.57 -9.46
CA PHE A 336 3.29 -2.49 -10.49
C PHE A 336 4.50 -1.86 -11.16
N ASP A 337 5.64 -2.52 -11.02
CA ASP A 337 6.92 -2.13 -11.57
C ASP A 337 7.43 -3.23 -12.49
N SER A 338 8.20 -2.85 -13.52
CA SER A 338 8.72 -3.79 -14.51
C SER A 338 9.85 -4.64 -13.92
N ILE A 339 9.77 -5.95 -14.13
CA ILE A 339 10.87 -6.88 -13.83
C ILE A 339 11.99 -6.86 -14.87
N CYS A 340 11.73 -6.39 -16.10
CA CYS A 340 12.70 -6.43 -17.20
C CYS A 340 13.98 -5.60 -16.97
N SER A 341 14.04 -4.84 -15.87
CA SER A 341 15.24 -4.10 -15.45
C SER A 341 16.06 -4.96 -14.50
N GLY A 342 17.36 -5.13 -14.74
CA GLY A 342 18.28 -5.74 -13.75
C GLY A 342 18.54 -4.86 -12.51
N ASP A 343 17.83 -3.75 -12.36
CA ASP A 343 17.91 -2.83 -11.22
C ASP A 343 16.52 -2.59 -10.60
N PHE A 344 16.36 -3.04 -9.36
CA PHE A 344 15.15 -2.89 -8.54
C PHE A 344 15.32 -1.84 -7.43
N SER A 345 16.37 -1.02 -7.46
CA SER A 345 16.62 0.01 -6.44
C SER A 345 15.44 0.97 -6.26
N ALA A 346 14.95 1.55 -7.35
CA ALA A 346 13.86 2.50 -7.33
C ALA A 346 12.51 1.92 -6.87
N PRO A 347 12.03 0.76 -7.38
CA PRO A 347 10.79 0.16 -6.88
C PRO A 347 10.87 -0.25 -5.41
N LEU A 348 12.01 -0.80 -4.97
CA LEU A 348 12.22 -1.20 -3.57
C LEU A 348 12.31 0.01 -2.63
N ALA A 349 12.96 1.10 -3.03
CA ALA A 349 12.99 2.35 -2.27
C ALA A 349 11.58 2.94 -2.12
N ARG A 350 10.81 3.04 -3.21
CA ARG A 350 9.41 3.53 -3.17
C ARG A 350 8.52 2.67 -2.28
N LEU A 351 8.73 1.35 -2.26
CA LEU A 351 8.01 0.45 -1.36
C LEU A 351 8.32 0.78 0.10
N GLY A 352 9.60 0.95 0.46
CA GLY A 352 10.01 1.34 1.81
C GLY A 352 9.40 2.66 2.25
N GLU A 353 9.49 3.69 1.40
CA GLU A 353 8.87 5.00 1.64
C GLU A 353 7.36 4.89 1.86
N ARG A 354 6.68 4.04 1.08
CA ARG A 354 5.23 3.81 1.22
C ARG A 354 4.89 3.11 2.53
N ILE A 355 5.69 2.12 2.94
CA ILE A 355 5.52 1.45 4.23
C ILE A 355 5.67 2.48 5.35
N VAL A 356 6.77 3.24 5.38
CA VAL A 356 7.04 4.27 6.40
C VAL A 356 5.95 5.33 6.46
N ALA A 357 5.51 5.85 5.32
CA ALA A 357 4.41 6.82 5.25
C ALA A 357 3.09 6.28 5.83
N ASN A 358 2.94 4.95 5.87
CA ASN A 358 1.78 4.28 6.46
C ASN A 358 1.99 3.92 7.95
N LEU A 359 3.22 3.79 8.46
CA LEU A 359 3.47 3.50 9.89
C LEU A 359 2.99 4.62 10.81
N GLY A 360 3.15 5.86 10.35
CA GLY A 360 2.87 7.09 11.09
C GLY A 360 1.71 7.89 10.52
N GLY A 361 0.75 7.25 9.84
CA GLY A 361 -0.35 7.90 9.13
C GLY A 361 -1.35 8.60 10.06
N GLN A 362 -0.89 9.58 10.82
CA GLN A 362 -1.67 10.50 11.64
C GLN A 362 -1.79 11.88 10.98
N CYS A 363 -1.43 12.01 9.69
CA CYS A 363 -1.59 13.24 8.94
C CYS A 363 -3.04 13.72 8.95
N VAL A 364 -3.23 15.01 9.18
CA VAL A 364 -4.53 15.65 9.16
C VAL A 364 -4.88 15.97 7.69
N PRO A 365 -6.05 15.56 7.18
CA PRO A 365 -6.34 15.61 5.74
C PRO A 365 -6.66 17.01 5.20
N GLY A 366 -6.64 18.04 6.05
CA GLY A 366 -7.09 19.37 5.67
C GLY A 366 -6.78 20.41 6.74
N ALA A 367 -7.00 21.68 6.38
CA ALA A 367 -6.72 22.82 7.23
C ALA A 367 -7.57 22.79 8.51
N LEU A 368 -6.95 22.88 9.69
CA LEU A 368 -7.68 22.89 10.96
C LEU A 368 -8.23 24.27 11.31
N LEU A 369 -9.42 24.27 11.92
CA LEU A 369 -10.09 25.46 12.42
C LEU A 369 -10.22 25.43 13.96
N ASP A 370 -10.27 26.61 14.56
CA ASP A 370 -10.53 26.80 15.97
C ASP A 370 -12.04 26.70 16.30
N GLY A 371 -12.40 26.96 17.56
CA GLY A 371 -13.80 26.95 18.03
C GLY A 371 -14.68 28.04 17.41
N ASN A 372 -14.07 29.10 16.86
CA ASN A 372 -14.72 30.24 16.23
C ASN A 372 -14.75 30.14 14.69
N GLY A 373 -14.13 29.09 14.12
CA GLY A 373 -14.02 28.90 12.67
C GLY A 373 -12.83 29.62 12.03
N GLY A 374 -11.93 30.20 12.84
CA GLY A 374 -10.68 30.78 12.37
C GLY A 374 -9.65 29.73 12.00
N LEU A 375 -8.79 30.05 11.04
CA LEU A 375 -7.72 29.14 10.61
C LEU A 375 -6.63 29.04 11.68
N VAL A 376 -6.34 27.80 12.11
CA VAL A 376 -5.44 27.51 13.23
C VAL A 376 -3.99 27.85 12.90
N CYS A 377 -3.50 27.49 11.72
CA CYS A 377 -2.18 27.89 11.21
C CYS A 377 -2.31 28.22 9.72
N ARG A 378 -1.47 29.09 9.17
CA ARG A 378 -1.34 29.34 7.73
C ARG A 378 -0.11 28.65 7.16
N ALA A 379 -0.10 28.50 5.84
CA ALA A 379 1.11 28.14 5.13
C ALA A 379 2.21 29.19 5.40
N GLY A 380 3.35 28.74 5.92
CA GLY A 380 4.47 29.61 6.31
C GLY A 380 4.50 29.98 7.80
N ASP A 381 3.44 29.69 8.57
CA ASP A 381 3.48 29.88 10.02
C ASP A 381 4.49 28.93 10.67
N ALA A 382 5.10 29.40 11.76
CA ALA A 382 5.85 28.52 12.66
C ALA A 382 4.88 27.56 13.36
N LEU A 383 5.06 26.26 13.12
CA LEU A 383 4.19 25.22 13.69
C LEU A 383 4.63 24.76 15.09
N GLY A 384 5.80 25.19 15.55
CA GLY A 384 6.27 25.06 16.94
C GLY A 384 6.19 26.39 17.70
N PRO A 385 6.62 26.45 18.97
CA PRO A 385 6.67 27.71 19.70
C PRO A 385 7.61 28.70 19.00
N ALA A 386 7.16 29.94 18.85
CA ALA A 386 7.97 30.97 18.23
C ALA A 386 9.15 31.35 19.14
N ALA A 387 10.37 31.33 18.60
CA ALA A 387 11.54 31.83 19.32
C ALA A 387 11.33 33.30 19.71
N SER A 388 11.78 33.63 20.93
CA SER A 388 11.69 34.91 21.63
C SER A 388 11.41 36.16 20.78
N GLY A 389 10.26 36.81 21.02
CA GLY A 389 9.86 38.08 20.39
C GLY A 389 8.43 38.10 19.85
N ALA A 390 7.81 36.94 19.64
CA ALA A 390 6.39 36.83 19.30
C ALA A 390 5.55 36.78 20.58
N ALA A 391 4.44 37.54 20.63
CA ALA A 391 3.54 37.53 21.79
C ALA A 391 2.67 36.26 21.91
N CYS A 392 2.93 35.24 21.09
CA CYS A 392 2.32 33.91 21.21
C CYS A 392 3.44 32.94 21.63
N GLN A 393 3.53 32.65 22.93
CA GLN A 393 4.42 31.61 23.44
C GLN A 393 3.91 30.18 23.17
N GLN A 394 2.76 30.04 22.50
CA GLN A 394 2.06 28.78 22.23
C GLN A 394 2.09 28.47 20.73
N SER A 395 2.25 27.19 20.38
CA SER A 395 2.06 26.72 19.00
C SER A 395 0.65 27.03 18.51
N CYS A 396 0.53 27.48 17.27
CA CYS A 396 -0.76 27.72 16.62
C CYS A 396 -1.63 26.44 16.60
N LEU A 397 -1.01 25.26 16.45
CA LEU A 397 -1.68 23.96 16.43
C LEU A 397 -2.46 23.63 17.72
N GLN A 398 -2.09 24.26 18.85
CA GLN A 398 -2.79 24.07 20.12
C GLN A 398 -4.24 24.60 20.08
N GLN A 399 -4.56 25.51 19.15
CA GLN A 399 -5.87 26.15 19.05
C GLN A 399 -6.91 25.31 18.31
N ALA A 400 -6.51 24.18 17.70
CA ALA A 400 -7.41 23.31 16.96
C ALA A 400 -8.60 22.84 17.81
N SER A 401 -9.81 22.96 17.26
CA SER A 401 -11.02 22.48 17.90
C SER A 401 -11.31 21.04 17.49
N CYS A 402 -10.87 20.09 18.32
CA CYS A 402 -10.98 18.66 18.08
C CYS A 402 -11.57 17.92 19.29
N THR A 403 -12.33 16.88 18.99
CA THR A 403 -12.70 15.82 19.93
C THR A 403 -12.03 14.53 19.51
N VAL A 404 -11.46 13.81 20.46
CA VAL A 404 -10.71 12.58 20.21
C VAL A 404 -11.24 11.48 21.12
N THR A 405 -11.47 10.31 20.56
CA THR A 405 -12.08 9.18 21.26
C THR A 405 -11.33 7.90 20.91
N ASP A 406 -10.78 7.23 21.92
CA ASP A 406 -10.32 5.85 21.80
C ASP A 406 -11.50 4.94 21.53
N VAL A 407 -11.26 3.93 20.72
CA VAL A 407 -12.13 2.78 20.52
C VAL A 407 -11.27 1.55 20.72
N ALA A 408 -11.44 0.88 21.86
CA ALA A 408 -10.75 -0.36 22.20
C ALA A 408 -11.20 -1.52 21.28
N PRO A 409 -10.45 -2.64 21.24
CA PRO A 409 -10.77 -3.78 20.36
C PRO A 409 -12.14 -4.41 20.63
N ASP A 410 -12.64 -4.32 21.86
CA ASP A 410 -13.97 -4.78 22.28
C ASP A 410 -15.09 -3.75 21.97
N GLY A 411 -14.74 -2.60 21.40
CA GLY A 411 -15.65 -1.51 21.07
C GLY A 411 -15.85 -0.47 22.18
N ALA A 412 -15.23 -0.63 23.36
CA ALA A 412 -15.32 0.37 24.42
C ALA A 412 -14.74 1.72 23.98
N GLN A 413 -15.43 2.81 24.31
CA GLN A 413 -15.05 4.15 23.87
C GLN A 413 -14.60 5.03 25.04
N THR A 414 -13.45 5.70 24.89
CA THR A 414 -12.89 6.60 25.91
C THR A 414 -12.53 7.94 25.29
N ALA A 415 -13.17 9.02 25.74
CA ALA A 415 -12.80 10.36 25.30
C ALA A 415 -11.42 10.74 25.86
N LEU A 416 -10.54 11.25 24.99
CA LEU A 416 -9.20 11.68 25.37
C LEU A 416 -9.14 13.18 25.62
N ALA A 417 -8.49 13.56 26.71
CA ALA A 417 -8.16 14.95 26.99
C ALA A 417 -7.07 15.45 26.04
N ARG A 418 -7.03 16.76 25.80
CA ARG A 418 -5.89 17.40 25.12
C ARG A 418 -4.67 17.36 26.03
N CYS A 419 -3.48 17.19 25.46
CA CYS A 419 -2.24 17.28 26.22
C CYS A 419 -2.03 18.67 26.82
N ALA A 420 -1.24 18.76 27.88
CA ALA A 420 -0.90 20.04 28.48
C ALA A 420 -0.04 20.90 27.51
N PRO A 421 -0.01 22.23 27.68
CA PRO A 421 0.67 23.14 26.74
C PRO A 421 2.16 22.79 26.52
N ALA A 422 2.87 22.33 27.55
CA ALA A 422 4.28 21.96 27.46
C ALA A 422 4.57 20.84 26.43
N GLN A 423 3.58 20.02 26.08
CA GLN A 423 3.69 18.99 25.04
C GLN A 423 3.52 19.56 23.62
N PHE A 424 3.06 20.80 23.45
CA PHE A 424 2.99 21.46 22.14
C PHE A 424 4.24 22.31 21.86
N ASP A 425 4.95 22.72 22.92
CA ASP A 425 6.16 23.52 22.82
C ASP A 425 7.36 22.70 22.31
N ASP A 426 7.45 21.43 22.68
CA ASP A 426 8.46 20.52 22.15
C ASP A 426 7.78 19.36 21.39
N PRO A 427 7.79 19.38 20.04
CA PRO A 427 7.23 18.28 19.27
C PRO A 427 7.97 16.95 19.48
N ASN A 428 9.21 16.98 19.97
CA ASN A 428 9.97 15.78 20.29
C ASN A 428 9.68 15.24 21.70
N ASN A 429 8.93 15.97 22.53
CA ASN A 429 8.55 15.49 23.85
C ASN A 429 7.49 14.40 23.73
N THR A 430 7.86 13.16 24.06
CA THR A 430 6.97 12.00 23.98
C THR A 430 6.22 11.68 25.28
N SER A 431 6.38 12.50 26.33
CA SER A 431 5.71 12.31 27.63
C SER A 431 4.36 13.04 27.71
N CYS A 432 3.29 12.33 28.11
CA CYS A 432 1.96 12.90 28.33
C CYS A 432 1.74 13.54 29.71
N GLY A 433 2.74 13.52 30.60
CA GLY A 433 2.67 14.15 31.93
C GLY A 433 1.59 13.56 32.85
N GLU A 434 0.83 14.42 33.53
CA GLU A 434 -0.28 14.02 34.41
C GLU A 434 -1.57 13.72 33.65
N THR A 435 -1.71 14.24 32.43
CA THR A 435 -2.93 14.14 31.61
C THR A 435 -3.03 12.86 30.76
N CYS A 436 -2.19 11.86 31.03
CA CYS A 436 -2.16 10.64 30.24
C CYS A 436 -3.45 9.79 30.36
N PRO A 437 -3.96 9.19 29.27
CA PRO A 437 -3.60 9.43 27.87
C PRO A 437 -4.16 10.76 27.35
N CYS A 438 -3.40 11.46 26.51
CA CYS A 438 -3.81 12.74 25.94
C CYS A 438 -3.50 12.85 24.45
N TRP A 439 -4.18 13.75 23.73
CA TRP A 439 -3.94 14.00 22.31
C TRP A 439 -3.32 15.38 22.05
N ARG A 440 -2.51 15.48 20.99
CA ARG A 440 -1.95 16.73 20.48
C ARG A 440 -1.91 16.74 18.94
N ILE A 441 -1.56 17.89 18.36
CA ILE A 441 -1.21 18.02 16.94
C ILE A 441 0.19 18.58 16.88
N VAL A 442 1.04 18.00 16.04
CA VAL A 442 2.46 18.36 15.94
C VAL A 442 2.90 18.54 14.49
N PRO A 443 3.94 19.34 14.24
CA PRO A 443 4.56 19.44 12.93
C PRO A 443 5.03 18.07 12.44
N ARG A 444 4.70 17.71 11.20
CA ARG A 444 5.06 16.45 10.52
C ARG A 444 5.36 16.78 9.06
N ALA A 445 6.64 16.89 8.69
CA ALA A 445 7.05 17.35 7.37
C ALA A 445 6.53 16.43 6.24
N GLU A 446 6.46 15.13 6.52
CA GLU A 446 5.94 14.08 5.64
C GLU A 446 4.46 14.27 5.30
N CYS A 447 3.68 14.97 6.13
CA CYS A 447 2.26 15.26 5.87
C CYS A 447 2.04 16.38 4.86
N GLY A 448 3.05 17.22 4.59
CA GLY A 448 2.94 18.41 3.74
C GLY A 448 2.81 18.16 2.23
N LYS A 449 2.54 16.93 1.80
CA LYS A 449 2.52 16.54 0.38
C LYS A 449 1.16 16.84 -0.26
N ASN A 450 1.18 17.15 -1.57
CA ASN A 450 -0.03 17.33 -2.40
C ASN A 450 -1.04 18.36 -1.85
N GLY A 451 -0.55 19.48 -1.31
CA GLY A 451 -1.40 20.53 -0.77
C GLY A 451 -2.05 20.18 0.58
N SER A 452 -1.60 19.12 1.26
CA SER A 452 -2.00 18.82 2.64
C SER A 452 -1.18 19.64 3.65
N PRO A 453 -1.70 19.91 4.86
CA PRO A 453 -0.93 20.57 5.89
C PRO A 453 0.25 19.72 6.40
N PRO A 454 1.41 20.32 6.72
CA PRO A 454 2.58 19.61 7.23
C PRO A 454 2.51 19.35 8.75
N TYR A 455 1.39 18.79 9.21
CA TYR A 455 1.19 18.39 10.60
C TYR A 455 0.31 17.14 10.73
N GLY A 456 0.52 16.40 11.81
CA GLY A 456 -0.22 15.20 12.16
C GLY A 456 -0.79 15.32 13.57
N PHE A 457 -1.84 14.56 13.86
CA PHE A 457 -2.29 14.39 15.25
C PHE A 457 -1.40 13.34 15.93
N GLU A 458 -1.37 13.29 17.26
CA GLU A 458 -0.72 12.25 18.06
C GLU A 458 -1.49 11.99 19.34
N ILE A 459 -1.33 10.79 19.90
CA ILE A 459 -1.81 10.45 21.24
C ILE A 459 -0.61 9.99 22.06
N LEU A 460 -0.36 10.71 23.15
CA LEU A 460 0.70 10.39 24.10
C LEU A 460 0.13 9.55 25.25
N ARG A 461 0.83 8.48 25.63
CA ARG A 461 0.41 7.51 26.65
C ARG A 461 1.59 7.11 27.55
N ARG A 462 1.29 6.61 28.75
CA ARG A 462 2.29 5.95 29.62
C ARG A 462 2.54 4.50 29.24
N GLU A 463 1.50 3.85 28.73
CA GLU A 463 1.49 2.46 28.32
C GLU A 463 0.94 2.38 26.89
N GLU A 464 1.44 1.43 26.11
CA GLU A 464 0.94 1.19 24.76
C GLU A 464 -0.57 0.87 24.78
N ALA A 465 -1.30 1.38 23.79
CA ALA A 465 -2.70 1.05 23.64
C ALA A 465 -2.84 -0.44 23.26
N PRO A 466 -3.87 -1.15 23.74
CA PRO A 466 -4.12 -2.53 23.33
C PRO A 466 -4.16 -2.68 21.81
N VAL A 467 -3.61 -3.78 21.29
CA VAL A 467 -3.58 -4.08 19.85
C VAL A 467 -5.00 -4.06 19.28
N GLY A 468 -5.21 -3.26 18.23
CA GLY A 468 -6.53 -3.06 17.62
C GLY A 468 -7.27 -1.82 18.11
N THR A 469 -6.74 -1.09 19.10
CA THR A 469 -7.28 0.20 19.53
C THR A 469 -7.14 1.24 18.42
N THR A 470 -8.20 1.97 18.14
CA THR A 470 -8.21 3.08 17.17
C THR A 470 -8.61 4.39 17.85
N ALA A 471 -8.13 5.54 17.36
CA ALA A 471 -8.61 6.86 17.75
C ALA A 471 -9.56 7.38 16.69
N THR A 472 -10.79 7.73 17.04
CA THR A 472 -11.63 8.60 16.22
C THR A 472 -11.29 10.04 16.53
N PHE A 473 -10.80 10.75 15.54
CA PHE A 473 -10.48 12.17 15.59
C PHE A 473 -11.55 12.93 14.81
N ARG A 474 -12.14 13.95 15.44
CA ARG A 474 -13.19 14.81 14.89
C ARG A 474 -12.83 16.27 15.10
N CYS A 475 -12.51 16.96 14.03
CA CYS A 475 -12.15 18.38 14.09
C CYS A 475 -12.94 19.23 13.13
N ARG A 476 -13.04 20.51 13.46
CA ARG A 476 -13.44 21.52 12.49
C ARG A 476 -12.29 21.76 11.52
N GLY A 477 -12.59 21.70 10.22
CA GLY A 477 -11.57 21.90 9.19
C GLY A 477 -12.14 22.21 7.81
N ALA A 478 -11.23 22.48 6.89
CA ALA A 478 -11.51 22.64 5.46
C ALA A 478 -10.83 21.53 4.65
N LEU A 479 -11.55 20.96 3.67
CA LEU A 479 -11.02 19.92 2.76
C LEU A 479 -10.25 20.49 1.56
N ALA A 480 -10.32 21.80 1.34
CA ALA A 480 -9.55 22.48 0.30
C ALA A 480 -8.04 22.44 0.63
N GLY A 481 -7.21 22.58 -0.41
CA GLY A 481 -5.76 22.51 -0.25
C GLY A 481 -5.26 23.56 0.76
N TRP A 482 -4.31 23.19 1.60
CA TRP A 482 -3.72 24.03 2.65
C TRP A 482 -3.20 25.39 2.13
N THR A 483 -2.72 25.42 0.89
CA THR A 483 -2.21 26.61 0.20
C THR A 483 -3.20 27.21 -0.79
N SER A 484 -4.45 26.72 -0.80
CA SER A 484 -5.47 27.22 -1.73
C SER A 484 -5.94 28.63 -1.34
N PRO A 485 -6.28 29.50 -2.30
CA PRO A 485 -6.82 30.81 -2.01
C PRO A 485 -8.01 30.76 -1.05
N GLU A 486 -8.88 29.77 -1.19
CA GLU A 486 -10.05 29.56 -0.34
C GLU A 486 -9.68 29.35 1.14
N VAL A 487 -8.59 28.62 1.42
CA VAL A 487 -8.10 28.41 2.79
C VAL A 487 -7.34 29.62 3.30
N LEU A 488 -6.55 30.28 2.45
CA LEU A 488 -5.76 31.46 2.83
C LEU A 488 -6.63 32.68 3.16
N ASP A 489 -7.80 32.79 2.52
CA ASP A 489 -8.79 33.84 2.77
C ASP A 489 -9.54 33.66 4.11
N ILE A 490 -9.45 32.49 4.76
CA ILE A 490 -9.99 32.28 6.10
C ILE A 490 -9.23 33.21 7.06
N ALA A 491 -9.99 33.99 7.84
CA ALA A 491 -9.42 34.84 8.87
C ALA A 491 -8.62 33.98 9.86
N GLN A 492 -7.31 34.26 9.99
CA GLN A 492 -6.56 33.86 11.17
C GLN A 492 -7.19 34.58 12.35
N CYS A 493 -7.45 33.85 13.44
CA CYS A 493 -7.88 34.51 14.66
C CYS A 493 -6.80 35.54 15.04
N GLN A 494 -7.16 36.84 15.06
CA GLN A 494 -6.31 37.84 15.69
C GLN A 494 -6.35 37.61 17.20
N LYS A 495 -5.20 37.80 17.85
CA LYS A 495 -4.95 37.64 19.29
C LYS A 495 -6.11 38.04 20.19
#